data_AF-A0A9D9LW01-F1
#
_entry.id   AF-A0A9D9LW01-F1
#
_cell.length_a   1.000
_cell.length_b   1.000
_cell.length_c   1.000
_cell.angle_alpha   90.00
_cell.angle_beta   90.00
_cell.angle_gamma   90.00
#
_symmetry.space_group_name_H-M   'P 1'
#
loop_
_entity.id
_entity.type
_entity.pdbx_description
1 polymer ?
#
loop_
_entity_poly.entity_id
_entity_poly.type
_entity_poly.pdbx_seq_one_letter_code
_entity_poly.pdbx_strand_id
1 'polypeptide(L)'
;MANINDLISQAVNAAAGSVEIPQNVKSTVLNGLSSSILGSLTQTATKKGGVDQLKGLLTGATAAASSPVTALASQLFTGNVLSKLNLGGTLNNALTGLIPTILGKLSGILKDQDGDGDVDINDIILTLKGGSKSAGSTSVLGSVLGSIFKKK
;
A
#
# COMPACT_ATOMS: atom_id res chain seq x y z
N MET A 1 2.07 -14.26 6.55
CA MET A 1 1.21 -13.80 5.44
C MET A 1 0.81 -12.38 5.77
N ALA A 2 1.32 -11.37 5.05
CA ALA A 2 0.89 -9.99 5.28
C ALA A 2 -0.45 -9.80 4.59
N ASN A 3 -1.51 -9.60 5.37
CA ASN A 3 -2.82 -9.28 4.79
C ASN A 3 -2.77 -7.88 4.17
N ILE A 4 -3.59 -7.61 3.16
CA ILE A 4 -3.70 -6.26 2.57
C ILE A 4 -4.03 -5.21 3.64
N ASN A 5 -4.73 -5.64 4.70
CA ASN A 5 -5.04 -4.85 5.87
C ASN A 5 -3.78 -4.45 6.69
N ASP A 6 -2.80 -5.35 6.81
CA ASP A 6 -1.50 -5.05 7.44
C ASP A 6 -0.67 -4.10 6.57
N LEU A 7 -0.67 -4.31 5.25
CA LEU A 7 0.05 -3.42 4.31
C LEU A 7 -0.53 -2.00 4.33
N ILE A 8 -1.86 -1.88 4.34
CA ILE A 8 -2.53 -0.57 4.46
C ILE A 8 -2.20 0.04 5.82
N SER A 9 -2.29 -0.72 6.90
CA SER A 9 -1.94 -0.22 8.24
C SER A 9 -0.49 0.25 8.31
N GLN A 10 0.44 -0.46 7.67
CA GLN A 10 1.86 -0.10 7.60
C GLN A 10 2.09 1.17 6.77
N ALA A 11 1.45 1.29 5.61
CA ALA A 11 1.54 2.49 4.77
C ALA A 11 0.92 3.71 5.46
N VAL A 12 -0.23 3.52 6.12
CA VAL A 12 -0.89 4.56 6.92
C VAL A 12 0.02 4.99 8.07
N ASN A 13 0.61 4.07 8.82
CA ASN A 13 1.49 4.41 9.95
C ASN A 13 2.78 5.10 9.48
N ALA A 14 3.35 4.69 8.34
CA ALA A 14 4.51 5.33 7.75
C ALA A 14 4.23 6.76 7.26
N ALA A 15 3.06 7.00 6.67
CA ALA A 15 2.66 8.33 6.21
C ALA A 15 2.23 9.23 7.38
N ALA A 16 1.47 8.68 8.32
CA ALA A 16 1.05 9.34 9.55
C ALA A 16 2.24 9.67 10.47
N GLY A 17 3.34 8.93 10.41
CA GLY A 17 4.55 9.24 11.16
C GLY A 17 5.16 10.61 10.82
N SER A 18 4.81 11.18 9.66
CA SER A 18 5.24 12.54 9.25
C SER A 18 4.27 13.65 9.70
N VAL A 19 3.10 13.28 10.23
CA VAL A 19 2.07 14.23 10.69
C VAL A 19 1.87 14.03 12.19
N GLU A 20 1.99 15.10 12.98
CA GLU A 20 1.70 15.03 14.41
C GLU A 20 0.19 14.86 14.65
N ILE A 21 -0.25 13.60 14.65
CA ILE A 21 -1.63 13.25 14.98
C ILE A 21 -1.74 13.12 16.51
N PRO A 22 -2.71 13.82 17.15
CA PRO A 22 -2.94 13.70 18.58
C PRO A 22 -3.17 12.25 19.01
N GLN A 23 -2.49 11.77 20.05
CA GLN A 23 -2.56 10.35 20.47
C GLN A 23 -3.99 9.90 20.82
N ASN A 24 -4.81 10.81 21.35
CA ASN A 24 -6.22 10.57 21.68
C ASN A 24 -7.10 10.28 20.46
N VAL A 25 -6.72 10.76 19.26
CA VAL A 25 -7.46 10.50 18.02
C VAL A 25 -6.66 9.67 17.02
N LYS A 26 -5.37 9.41 17.29
CA LYS A 26 -4.49 8.67 16.40
C LYS A 26 -5.07 7.32 16.00
N SER A 27 -5.53 6.53 16.96
CA SER A 27 -6.14 5.23 16.65
C SER A 27 -7.41 5.38 15.80
N THR A 28 -8.26 6.36 16.09
CA THR A 28 -9.48 6.64 15.32
C THR A 28 -9.18 7.13 13.90
N VAL A 29 -8.16 7.97 13.75
CA VAL A 29 -7.70 8.49 12.46
C VAL A 29 -7.06 7.38 11.64
N LEU A 30 -6.17 6.58 12.22
CA LEU A 30 -5.51 5.47 11.54
C LEU A 30 -6.53 4.38 11.12
N ASN A 31 -7.42 3.97 12.03
CA ASN A 31 -8.48 3.01 11.72
C ASN A 31 -9.47 3.59 10.70
N GLY A 32 -9.79 4.88 10.82
CA GLY A 32 -10.65 5.58 9.90
C GLY A 32 -10.05 5.68 8.50
N LEU A 33 -8.76 6.01 8.38
CA LEU A 33 -8.00 6.01 7.12
C LEU A 33 -8.00 4.62 6.51
N SER A 34 -7.61 3.61 7.29
CA SER A 34 -7.52 2.22 6.84
C SER A 34 -8.89 1.71 6.37
N SER A 35 -9.95 1.92 7.16
CA SER A 35 -11.32 1.55 6.79
C SER A 35 -11.85 2.31 5.57
N SER A 36 -11.45 3.57 5.39
CA SER A 36 -11.89 4.38 4.24
C SER A 36 -11.17 3.99 2.96
N ILE A 37 -9.88 3.67 3.06
CA ILE A 37 -9.07 3.14 1.96
C ILE A 37 -9.58 1.74 1.58
N LEU A 38 -9.78 0.84 2.54
CA LEU A 38 -10.37 -0.48 2.30
C LEU A 38 -11.77 -0.37 1.72
N GLY A 39 -12.59 0.53 2.27
CA GLY A 39 -13.94 0.81 1.77
C GLY A 39 -13.89 1.30 0.33
N SER A 40 -12.95 2.18 -0.02
CA SER A 40 -12.81 2.66 -1.39
C SER A 40 -12.28 1.61 -2.34
N LEU A 41 -11.33 0.78 -1.91
CA LEU A 41 -10.85 -0.35 -2.68
C LEU A 41 -11.99 -1.33 -2.94
N THR A 42 -12.72 -1.72 -1.91
CA THR A 42 -13.85 -2.67 -2.01
C THR A 42 -14.96 -2.09 -2.89
N GLN A 43 -15.32 -0.83 -2.68
CA GLN A 43 -16.36 -0.16 -3.47
C GLN A 43 -15.93 0.08 -4.92
N THR A 44 -14.64 0.21 -5.19
CA THR A 44 -14.14 0.25 -6.57
C THR A 44 -14.15 -1.15 -7.17
N ALA A 45 -13.74 -2.19 -6.44
CA ALA A 45 -13.76 -3.57 -6.90
C ALA A 45 -15.16 -4.05 -7.29
N THR A 46 -16.20 -3.54 -6.62
CA THR A 46 -17.61 -3.87 -6.93
C THR A 46 -18.16 -3.11 -8.14
N LYS A 47 -17.46 -2.09 -8.65
CA LYS A 47 -17.84 -1.36 -9.86
C LYS A 47 -17.36 -2.07 -11.12
N LYS A 48 -18.13 -1.96 -12.20
CA LYS A 48 -17.78 -2.48 -13.52
C LYS A 48 -16.48 -1.80 -14.01
N GLY A 49 -15.42 -2.59 -14.23
CA GLY A 49 -14.08 -2.10 -14.60
C GLY A 49 -13.24 -1.56 -13.42
N GLY A 50 -13.76 -1.57 -12.20
CA GLY A 50 -13.02 -1.05 -11.06
C GLY A 50 -11.90 -1.96 -10.57
N VAL A 51 -11.97 -3.27 -10.87
CA VAL A 51 -10.82 -4.17 -10.68
C VAL A 51 -9.63 -3.74 -11.56
N ASP A 52 -9.86 -3.30 -12.80
CA ASP A 52 -8.80 -2.76 -13.66
C ASP A 52 -8.27 -1.41 -13.14
N GLN A 53 -9.12 -0.58 -12.53
CA GLN A 53 -8.67 0.66 -11.89
C GLN A 53 -7.83 0.39 -10.64
N LEU A 54 -8.21 -0.61 -9.85
CA LEU A 54 -7.44 -1.06 -8.71
C LEU A 54 -6.11 -1.64 -9.14
N LYS A 55 -6.12 -2.49 -10.17
CA LYS A 55 -4.90 -2.99 -10.79
C LYS A 55 -4.04 -1.82 -11.24
N GLY A 56 -4.58 -0.87 -12.01
CA GLY A 56 -3.83 0.30 -12.45
C GLY A 56 -3.22 1.11 -11.30
N LEU A 57 -3.94 1.27 -10.20
CA LEU A 57 -3.42 1.96 -9.02
C LEU A 57 -2.36 1.14 -8.28
N LEU A 58 -2.62 -0.14 -8.02
CA LEU A 58 -1.72 -1.03 -7.27
C LEU A 58 -0.45 -1.37 -8.08
N THR A 59 -0.57 -1.43 -9.40
CA THR A 59 0.53 -1.60 -10.35
C THR A 59 1.22 -0.28 -10.70
N GLY A 60 0.79 0.85 -10.12
CA GLY A 60 1.33 2.18 -10.42
C GLY A 60 1.17 2.66 -11.86
N ALA A 61 0.46 1.91 -12.74
CA ALA A 61 0.07 2.38 -14.07
C ALA A 61 -0.86 3.60 -14.01
N THR A 62 -1.53 3.81 -12.88
CA THR A 62 -2.29 5.02 -12.56
C THR A 62 -1.69 5.67 -11.32
N ALA A 63 -1.31 6.94 -11.43
CA ALA A 63 -0.83 7.72 -10.30
C ALA A 63 -1.88 7.71 -9.17
N ALA A 64 -1.44 7.42 -7.94
CA ALA A 64 -2.33 7.37 -6.78
C ALA A 64 -3.12 8.68 -6.63
N ALA A 65 -2.51 9.85 -6.85
CA ALA A 65 -3.20 11.14 -6.79
C ALA A 65 -4.31 11.32 -7.84
N SER A 66 -4.20 10.67 -9.01
CA SER A 66 -5.16 10.81 -10.12
C SER A 66 -6.19 9.67 -10.16
N SER A 67 -6.12 8.72 -9.22
CA SER A 67 -7.02 7.59 -9.24
C SER A 67 -8.36 7.88 -8.56
N PRO A 68 -9.48 7.41 -9.15
CA PRO A 68 -10.79 7.52 -8.52
C PRO A 68 -10.88 6.78 -7.18
N VAL A 69 -10.05 5.76 -6.94
CA VAL A 69 -9.97 5.05 -5.65
C VAL A 69 -9.50 5.98 -4.54
N THR A 70 -8.53 6.83 -4.84
CA THR A 70 -7.95 7.82 -3.90
C THR A 70 -8.93 8.94 -3.63
N ALA A 71 -9.59 9.45 -4.66
CA ALA A 71 -10.65 10.45 -4.50
C ALA A 71 -11.77 9.91 -3.59
N LEU A 72 -12.18 8.66 -3.81
CA LEU A 72 -13.23 8.02 -3.02
C LEU A 72 -12.78 7.67 -1.60
N ALA A 73 -11.52 7.24 -1.40
CA ALA A 73 -10.93 7.07 -0.07
C ALA A 73 -10.94 8.39 0.71
N SER A 74 -10.55 9.48 0.06
CA SER A 74 -10.53 10.82 0.63
C SER A 74 -11.93 11.30 1.02
N GLN A 75 -12.91 11.04 0.17
CA GLN A 75 -14.30 11.38 0.44
C GLN A 75 -14.89 10.57 1.61
N LEU A 76 -14.64 9.25 1.63
CA LEU A 76 -15.09 8.38 2.72
C LEU A 76 -14.43 8.76 4.05
N PHE A 77 -13.12 9.02 4.03
CA PHE A 77 -12.38 9.42 5.20
C PHE A 77 -12.86 10.79 5.72
N THR A 78 -13.05 11.74 4.81
CA THR A 78 -13.55 13.07 5.16
C THR A 78 -14.93 13.00 5.77
N GLY A 79 -15.87 12.30 5.12
CA GLY A 79 -17.24 12.19 5.60
C GLY A 79 -17.40 11.40 6.90
N ASN A 80 -16.65 10.31 7.07
CA ASN A 80 -16.85 9.41 8.20
C ASN A 80 -15.96 9.71 9.42
N VAL A 81 -14.78 10.31 9.20
CA VAL A 81 -13.75 10.45 10.22
C VAL A 81 -13.46 11.91 10.51
N LEU A 82 -13.08 12.69 9.50
CA LEU A 82 -12.73 14.11 9.68
C LEU A 82 -13.92 14.94 10.15
N SER A 83 -15.09 14.75 9.54
CA SER A 83 -16.33 15.44 9.95
C SER A 83 -16.77 15.10 11.37
N LYS A 84 -16.36 13.92 11.90
CA LYS A 84 -16.72 13.49 13.27
C LYS A 84 -15.69 13.88 14.31
N LEU A 85 -14.41 13.87 13.94
CA LEU A 85 -13.31 14.16 14.86
C LEU A 85 -13.04 15.66 15.04
N ASN A 86 -13.50 16.50 14.10
CA ASN A 86 -13.35 17.96 14.14
C ASN A 86 -11.93 18.40 14.55
N LEU A 87 -10.92 17.85 13.88
CA LEU A 87 -9.49 17.97 14.25
C LEU A 87 -8.87 19.33 13.90
N GLY A 88 -9.66 20.27 13.38
CA GLY A 88 -9.20 21.54 12.83
C GLY A 88 -8.78 21.46 11.36
N GLY A 89 -8.96 22.56 10.62
CA GLY A 89 -8.73 22.62 9.17
C GLY A 89 -7.30 22.27 8.73
N THR A 90 -6.31 22.53 9.58
CA THR A 90 -4.89 22.22 9.31
C THR A 90 -4.62 20.72 9.33
N LEU A 91 -5.04 20.01 10.40
CA LEU A 91 -4.84 18.57 10.49
C LEU A 91 -5.69 17.86 9.44
N ASN A 92 -6.89 18.36 9.16
CA ASN A 92 -7.74 17.83 8.11
C ASN A 92 -7.06 17.88 6.74
N ASN A 93 -6.44 19.01 6.37
CA ASN A 93 -5.67 19.12 5.13
C ASN A 93 -4.42 18.23 5.12
N ALA A 94 -3.72 18.11 6.25
CA ALA A 94 -2.58 17.21 6.35
C ALA A 94 -3.00 15.75 6.10
N LEU A 95 -4.08 15.30 6.76
CA LEU A 95 -4.57 13.93 6.65
C LEU A 95 -5.15 13.59 5.27
N THR A 96 -5.88 14.52 4.63
CA THR A 96 -6.35 14.31 3.24
C THR A 96 -5.19 14.25 2.26
N GLY A 97 -4.11 15.01 2.50
CA GLY A 97 -2.85 14.93 1.76
C GLY A 97 -2.06 13.64 2.00
N LEU A 98 -2.29 12.94 3.12
CA LEU A 98 -1.67 11.64 3.37
C LEU A 98 -2.28 10.53 2.54
N ILE A 99 -3.57 10.58 2.19
CA ILE A 99 -4.26 9.50 1.45
C ILE A 99 -3.57 9.15 0.12
N PRO A 100 -3.29 10.10 -0.80
CA PRO A 100 -2.54 9.80 -2.02
C PRO A 100 -1.12 9.33 -1.72
N THR A 101 -0.48 9.81 -0.64
CA THR A 101 0.85 9.37 -0.20
C THR A 101 0.83 7.93 0.29
N ILE A 102 -0.21 7.53 1.04
CA ILE A 102 -0.43 6.18 1.56
C ILE A 102 -0.68 5.24 0.40
N LEU A 103 -1.59 5.59 -0.51
CA LEU A 103 -1.91 4.78 -1.69
C LEU A 103 -0.73 4.69 -2.65
N GLY A 104 0.06 5.76 -2.81
CA GLY A 104 1.30 5.75 -3.60
C GLY A 104 2.42 4.94 -2.97
N LYS A 105 2.54 4.95 -1.63
CA LYS A 105 3.45 4.03 -0.91
C LYS A 105 2.96 2.59 -1.01
N LEU A 106 1.65 2.36 -0.91
CA LEU A 106 1.06 1.04 -1.03
C LEU A 106 1.28 0.48 -2.43
N SER A 107 1.06 1.29 -3.47
CA SER A 107 1.36 0.91 -4.85
C SER A 107 2.86 0.69 -5.01
N GLY A 108 3.73 1.57 -4.51
CA GLY A 108 5.18 1.38 -4.56
C GLY A 108 5.66 0.09 -3.89
N ILE A 109 5.13 -0.25 -2.71
CA ILE A 109 5.41 -1.51 -2.00
C ILE A 109 4.98 -2.73 -2.81
N LEU A 110 3.91 -2.61 -3.61
CA LEU A 110 3.38 -3.70 -4.44
C LEU A 110 3.95 -3.72 -5.86
N LYS A 111 4.50 -2.60 -6.32
CA LYS A 111 4.99 -2.34 -7.69
C LYS A 111 6.46 -2.69 -7.84
N ASP A 112 7.27 -2.41 -6.82
CA ASP A 112 8.72 -2.50 -6.93
C ASP A 112 9.25 -3.43 -5.84
N GLN A 113 8.97 -4.72 -6.01
CA GLN A 113 9.39 -5.76 -5.08
C GLN A 113 10.69 -6.45 -5.51
N ASP A 114 11.04 -6.38 -6.80
CA ASP A 114 12.22 -6.99 -7.40
C ASP A 114 13.20 -5.99 -8.07
N GLY A 115 12.81 -4.72 -8.25
CA GLY A 115 13.73 -3.64 -8.65
C GLY A 115 13.79 -3.30 -10.14
N ASP A 116 12.94 -3.87 -11.00
CA ASP A 116 13.10 -3.77 -12.46
C ASP A 116 12.36 -2.58 -13.12
N GLY A 117 11.37 -2.00 -12.44
CA GLY A 117 10.60 -0.84 -12.90
C GLY A 117 9.25 -1.18 -13.55
N ASP A 118 8.98 -2.47 -13.75
CA ASP A 118 7.74 -3.05 -14.27
C ASP A 118 6.71 -3.18 -13.14
N VAL A 119 5.56 -3.80 -13.42
CA VAL A 119 4.79 -4.49 -12.36
C VAL A 119 4.33 -5.82 -12.92
N ASP A 120 4.95 -6.89 -12.44
CA ASP A 120 4.51 -8.22 -12.80
C ASP A 120 3.47 -8.76 -11.82
N ILE A 121 2.55 -9.57 -12.37
CA ILE A 121 1.72 -10.45 -11.55
C ILE A 121 2.58 -11.38 -10.69
N ASN A 122 3.81 -11.67 -11.11
CA ASN A 122 4.80 -12.40 -10.32
C ASN A 122 5.25 -11.63 -9.08
N ASP A 123 5.42 -10.30 -9.15
CA ASP A 123 5.78 -9.47 -7.99
C ASP A 123 4.65 -9.38 -6.99
N ILE A 124 3.41 -9.25 -7.48
CA ILE A 124 2.21 -9.27 -6.64
C ILE A 124 2.07 -10.63 -5.96
N ILE A 125 2.30 -11.74 -6.68
CA ILE A 125 2.28 -13.09 -6.13
C ILE A 125 3.45 -13.30 -5.14
N LEU A 126 4.64 -12.77 -5.43
CA LEU A 126 5.81 -12.82 -4.54
C LEU A 126 5.56 -12.01 -3.27
N THR A 127 4.90 -10.85 -3.35
CA THR A 127 4.53 -10.03 -2.18
C THR A 127 3.48 -10.72 -1.33
N LEU A 128 2.49 -11.35 -1.98
CA LEU A 128 1.40 -12.07 -1.31
C LEU A 128 1.86 -13.40 -0.71
N LYS A 129 2.85 -14.05 -1.33
CA LYS A 129 3.44 -15.34 -0.90
C LYS A 129 4.68 -15.17 -0.01
N GLY A 130 5.31 -14.00 -0.02
CA GLY A 130 6.66 -13.74 0.47
C GLY A 130 6.75 -12.56 1.44
N GLY A 131 5.94 -12.58 2.49
CA GLY A 131 6.25 -11.85 3.73
C GLY A 131 7.44 -12.46 4.48
N SER A 132 8.60 -12.61 3.83
CA SER A 132 9.83 -13.10 4.46
C SER A 132 11.07 -12.52 3.78
N LYS A 133 11.45 -11.35 4.32
CA LYS A 133 12.82 -10.86 4.48
C LYS A 133 13.59 -10.48 3.21
N SER A 134 13.83 -9.17 3.11
CA SER A 134 15.15 -8.65 2.77
C SER A 134 16.24 -9.44 3.48
N ALA A 135 17.08 -10.12 2.72
CA ALA A 135 18.46 -10.43 3.07
C ALA A 135 19.18 -10.76 1.77
N GLY A 136 19.97 -9.80 1.28
CA GLY A 136 21.02 -10.11 0.33
C GLY A 136 21.86 -11.24 0.88
N SER A 137 21.90 -12.35 0.16
CA SER A 137 22.97 -13.34 0.25
C SER A 137 22.85 -14.24 -0.97
N THR A 138 23.48 -13.79 -2.05
CA THR A 138 24.60 -14.54 -2.63
C THR A 138 24.51 -16.07 -2.47
N SER A 139 23.49 -16.71 -3.03
CA SER A 139 23.58 -18.15 -3.35
C SER A 139 24.24 -18.34 -4.71
N VAL A 140 25.45 -17.78 -4.78
CA VAL A 140 26.59 -18.26 -5.55
C VAL A 140 27.03 -19.66 -5.05
N LEU A 141 26.34 -20.23 -4.06
CA LEU A 141 26.58 -21.57 -3.50
C LEU A 141 25.82 -22.72 -4.18
N GLY A 142 25.04 -22.48 -5.24
CA GLY A 142 24.44 -23.56 -6.05
C GLY A 142 25.30 -24.00 -7.24
N SER A 143 26.06 -23.07 -7.82
CA SER A 143 26.78 -23.28 -9.09
C SER A 143 28.19 -23.86 -8.90
N VAL A 144 28.77 -23.71 -7.71
CA VAL A 144 30.09 -24.27 -7.38
C VAL A 144 30.02 -25.77 -7.00
N LEU A 145 28.83 -26.26 -6.60
CA LEU A 145 28.65 -27.68 -6.25
C LEU A 145 28.43 -28.59 -7.47
N GLY A 146 28.02 -28.04 -8.62
CA GLY A 146 27.89 -28.77 -9.89
C GLY A 146 29.22 -29.08 -10.59
N SER A 147 30.31 -28.41 -10.19
CA SER A 147 31.64 -28.59 -10.81
C SER A 147 32.43 -29.76 -10.21
N ILE A 148 31.96 -30.35 -9.10
CA ILE A 148 32.67 -31.42 -8.38
C ILE A 148 32.17 -32.83 -8.81
N PHE A 149 31.02 -32.94 -9.46
CA PHE A 149 30.45 -34.23 -9.90
C PHE A 149 30.86 -34.68 -11.31
N LYS A 150 31.85 -34.03 -11.93
CA LYS A 150 32.46 -34.49 -13.20
C LYS A 150 33.83 -35.11 -12.97
N LYS A 151 33.87 -36.27 -12.31
CA LYS A 151 34.96 -37.24 -12.48
C LYS A 151 34.59 -38.63 -11.95
N LYS A 152 34.05 -39.48 -12.83
CA LYS A 152 34.59 -40.80 -13.13
C LYS A 152 33.95 -41.34 -14.40
#